data_AF-A0A2G2PF96-F1
#
_entry.id   AF-A0A2G2PF96-F1
#
_cell.length_a   1.000
_cell.length_b   1.000
_cell.length_c   1.000
_cell.angle_alpha   90.00
_cell.angle_beta   90.00
_cell.angle_gamma   90.00
#
_symmetry.space_group_name_H-M   'P 1'
#
loop_
_entity.id
_entity.type
_entity.pdbx_description
1 polymer ?
#
loop_
_entity_poly.entity_id
_entity_poly.type
_entity_poly.pdbx_seq_one_letter_code
_entity_poly.pdbx_strand_id
1 'polypeptide(L)' 'MPKKNLSKETESFTEKSTDFETKLDNAKNILQILMNPEITLQDSVKAYEKGMGELAKAQKMLEEAKIKINEIKTT' A
#
# COMPACT_ATOMS: atom_id res chain seq x y z
N MET A 1 -19.05 -13.41 28.51
CA MET A 1 -17.96 -13.04 27.58
C MET A 1 -18.57 -12.79 26.21
N PRO A 2 -18.49 -11.57 25.64
CA PRO A 2 -19.03 -11.32 24.32
C PRO A 2 -18.16 -12.04 23.29
N LYS A 3 -18.77 -12.89 22.47
CA LYS A 3 -18.10 -13.57 21.36
C LYS A 3 -17.69 -12.52 20.34
N LYS A 4 -16.40 -12.21 20.26
CA LYS A 4 -15.81 -11.38 19.21
C LYS A 4 -16.18 -12.01 17.87
N ASN A 5 -16.89 -11.28 17.01
CA ASN A 5 -17.41 -11.83 15.76
C ASN A 5 -16.27 -11.98 14.75
N LEU A 6 -15.73 -13.20 14.68
CA LEU A 6 -14.52 -13.57 13.92
C LEU A 6 -14.66 -13.29 12.41
N SER A 7 -15.89 -13.21 11.86
CA SER A 7 -16.13 -12.99 10.43
C SER A 7 -15.80 -11.58 9.95
N LYS A 8 -16.02 -10.55 10.78
CA LYS A 8 -15.77 -9.14 10.40
C LYS A 8 -14.28 -8.79 10.36
N GLU A 9 -13.47 -9.44 11.20
CA GLU A 9 -12.03 -9.16 11.25
C GLU A 9 -11.31 -9.72 10.03
N THR A 10 -11.69 -10.90 9.57
CA THR A 10 -11.21 -11.51 8.32
C THR A 10 -11.55 -10.68 7.09
N GLU A 11 -12.77 -10.18 6.97
CA GLU A 11 -13.20 -9.33 5.84
C GLU A 11 -12.37 -8.03 5.77
N SER A 12 -12.18 -7.35 6.91
CA SER A 12 -11.38 -6.11 6.97
C SER A 12 -9.90 -6.32 6.64
N PHE A 13 -9.35 -7.51 6.94
CA PHE A 13 -7.97 -7.85 6.63
C PHE A 13 -7.79 -8.12 5.13
N THR A 14 -8.72 -8.85 4.51
CA THR A 14 -8.73 -9.06 3.06
C THR A 14 -8.90 -7.76 2.28
N GLU A 15 -9.74 -6.83 2.73
CA GLU A 15 -9.87 -5.50 2.11
C GLU A 15 -8.56 -4.72 2.18
N LYS A 16 -7.89 -4.69 3.33
CA LYS A 16 -6.59 -4.00 3.48
C LYS A 16 -5.48 -4.63 2.66
N SER A 17 -5.46 -5.95 2.54
CA SER A 17 -4.52 -6.65 1.66
C SER A 17 -4.76 -6.28 0.21
N THR A 18 -6.01 -6.21 -0.22
CA THR A 18 -6.38 -5.85 -1.60
C THR A 18 -6.02 -4.40 -1.91
N ASP A 19 -6.23 -3.48 -0.97
CA ASP A 19 -5.81 -2.08 -1.12
C ASP A 19 -4.28 -1.96 -1.19
N PHE A 20 -3.52 -2.70 -0.36
CA PHE A 20 -2.05 -2.70 -0.40
C PHE A 20 -1.50 -3.15 -1.75
N GLU A 21 -1.95 -4.29 -2.25
CA GLU A 21 -1.54 -4.81 -3.57
C GLU A 21 -1.90 -3.84 -4.69
N THR A 22 -3.09 -3.22 -4.60
CA THR A 22 -3.52 -2.19 -5.56
C THR A 22 -2.57 -0.97 -5.54
N LYS A 23 -2.13 -0.49 -4.37
CA LYS A 23 -1.15 0.61 -4.28
C LYS A 23 0.19 0.22 -4.89
N LEU A 24 0.65 -1.01 -4.64
CA LEU A 24 1.92 -1.49 -5.15
C LEU A 24 1.90 -1.62 -6.69
N ASP A 25 0.83 -2.17 -7.25
CA ASP A 25 0.65 -2.28 -8.69
C ASP A 25 0.51 -0.91 -9.36
N ASN A 26 -0.25 0.01 -8.75
CA ASN A 26 -0.34 1.39 -9.25
C ASN A 26 1.03 2.07 -9.29
N ALA A 27 1.80 1.96 -8.20
CA ALA A 27 3.15 2.51 -8.15
C ALA A 27 4.03 1.94 -9.27
N LYS A 28 4.04 0.61 -9.43
CA LYS A 28 4.81 -0.07 -10.47
C LYS A 28 4.42 0.42 -11.87
N ASN A 29 3.13 0.44 -12.18
CA ASN A 29 2.63 0.86 -13.49
C ASN A 29 2.97 2.33 -13.80
N ILE A 30 2.90 3.21 -12.80
CA ILE A 30 3.27 4.62 -12.96
C ILE A 30 4.77 4.77 -13.18
N LEU A 31 5.59 4.10 -12.38
CA LEU A 31 7.05 4.21 -12.46
C LEU A 31 7.62 3.58 -13.74
N GLN A 32 6.94 2.58 -14.31
CA GLN A 32 7.31 2.02 -15.62
C GLN A 32 7.27 3.05 -16.75
N ILE A 33 6.46 4.11 -16.64
CA ILE A 33 6.41 5.19 -17.64
C ILE A 33 7.77 5.89 -17.75
N LEU A 34 8.59 5.90 -16.68
CA LEU A 34 9.95 6.45 -16.70
C LEU A 34 10.90 5.70 -17.63
N MET A 35 10.55 4.48 -18.06
CA MET A 35 11.32 3.72 -19.05
C MET A 35 11.05 4.15 -20.49
N ASN A 36 10.04 4.99 -20.73
CA ASN A 36 9.75 5.51 -22.07
C ASN A 36 10.85 6.51 -22.49
N PRO A 37 11.63 6.24 -23.56
CA PRO A 37 12.67 7.15 -24.02
C PRO A 37 12.13 8.48 -24.57
N GLU A 38 10.85 8.56 -24.91
CA GLU A 38 10.19 9.76 -25.43
C GLU A 38 9.54 10.62 -24.33
N ILE A 39 9.68 10.24 -23.05
CA ILE A 39 9.09 10.99 -21.93
C ILE A 39 9.70 12.39 -21.81
N THR A 40 8.87 13.39 -21.57
CA THR A 40 9.37 14.74 -21.25
C THR A 40 9.88 14.78 -19.80
N LEU A 41 10.83 15.68 -19.50
CA LEU A 41 11.30 15.89 -18.13
C LEU A 41 10.16 16.27 -17.16
N GLN A 42 9.20 17.07 -17.62
CA GLN A 42 8.06 17.45 -16.80
C GLN A 42 7.21 16.23 -16.45
N ASP A 43 6.96 15.35 -17.41
CA ASP A 43 6.12 14.17 -17.19
C ASP A 43 6.87 13.09 -16.41
N SER A 44 8.19 13.01 -16.52
CA SER A 44 9.01 12.11 -15.71
C SER A 44 9.00 12.50 -14.23
N VAL A 45 9.10 13.78 -13.91
CA VAL A 45 8.98 14.26 -12.52
C VAL A 45 7.59 13.96 -11.96
N LYS A 46 6.52 14.24 -12.72
CA LYS A 46 5.14 13.94 -12.30
C LYS A 46 4.92 12.45 -12.06
N ALA A 47 5.42 11.60 -12.96
CA ALA A 47 5.31 10.15 -12.82
C ALA A 47 6.08 9.65 -11.60
N TYR A 48 7.31 10.15 -11.38
CA TYR A 48 8.10 9.83 -10.20
C TYR A 48 7.38 10.19 -8.90
N GLU A 49 6.94 11.44 -8.76
CA GLU A 49 6.25 11.92 -7.54
C GLU A 49 4.99 11.08 -7.26
N LYS A 50 4.19 10.81 -8.30
CA LYS A 50 2.96 10.02 -8.16
C LYS A 50 3.25 8.57 -7.78
N GLY A 51 4.22 7.94 -8.43
CA GLY A 51 4.63 6.56 -8.15
C GLY A 51 5.17 6.41 -6.73
N MET A 52 6.05 7.32 -6.30
CA MET A 52 6.57 7.36 -4.93
C MET A 52 5.46 7.62 -3.90
N GLY A 53 4.45 8.43 -4.24
CA GLY A 53 3.29 8.66 -3.38
C GLY A 53 2.45 7.40 -3.13
N GLU A 54 2.26 6.55 -4.14
CA GLU A 54 1.58 5.25 -3.96
C GLU A 54 2.44 4.28 -3.12
N LEU A 55 3.77 4.24 -3.34
CA LEU A 55 4.68 3.43 -2.50
C LEU A 55 4.67 3.86 -1.04
N ALA A 56 4.66 5.17 -0.77
CA ALA A 56 4.63 5.68 0.60
C ALA A 56 3.36 5.24 1.36
N LYS A 57 2.21 5.21 0.67
CA LYS A 57 0.95 4.68 1.25
C LYS A 57 1.06 3.19 1.55
N ALA A 58 1.57 2.41 0.61
CA ALA A 58 1.79 0.98 0.81
C ALA A 58 2.74 0.70 2.00
N GLN A 59 3.83 1.46 2.11
CA GLN A 59 4.76 1.36 3.23
C GLN A 59 4.09 1.67 4.57
N LYS A 60 3.28 2.74 4.64
CA LYS A 60 2.53 3.10 5.85
C LYS A 60 1.61 1.96 6.31
N MET A 61 0.95 1.27 5.37
CA MET A 61 0.09 0.12 5.70
C MET A 61 0.89 -1.02 6.34
N LEU A 62 2.12 -1.28 5.86
CA LEU A 62 3.01 -2.27 6.46
C LEU A 62 3.48 -1.86 7.85
N GLU A 63 3.79 -0.58 8.06
CA GLU A 63 4.15 -0.04 9.38
C GLU A 63 3.01 -0.19 10.38
N GLU A 64 1.78 0.17 9.99
CA GLU A 64 0.58 -0.01 10.82
C GLU A 64 0.32 -1.49 11.14
N ALA A 65 0.53 -2.39 10.17
CA ALA A 65 0.40 -3.83 10.40
C ALA A 65 1.45 -4.35 11.41
N LYS A 66 2.70 -3.90 11.29
CA LYS A 66 3.79 -4.24 12.23
C LYS A 66 3.47 -3.76 13.65
N ILE A 67 2.96 -2.52 13.80
CA ILE A 67 2.57 -1.98 15.11
C ILE A 67 1.52 -2.88 15.77
N LYS A 68 0.46 -3.25 15.05
CA LYS A 68 -0.60 -4.14 15.57
C LYS A 68 -0.08 -5.51 15.99
N ILE A 69 0.83 -6.09 15.21
CA ILE A 69 1.46 -7.38 15.57
C ILE A 69 2.24 -7.24 16.87
N ASN A 70 2.97 -6.13 17.06
CA ASN A 70 3.73 -5.90 18.27
C ASN A 70 2.82 -5.67 19.50
N GLU A 71 1.71 -4.97 19.34
CA GLU A 71 0.70 -4.79 20.39
C GLU A 71 0.13 -6.15 20.87
N ILE A 72 -0.20 -7.04 19.92
CA ILE A 72 -0.68 -8.39 20.23
C ILE A 72 0.39 -9.22 20.94
N LYS A 73 1.66 -9.14 20.51
CA LYS A 73 2.76 -9.91 21.12
C LYS A 73 3.10 -9.48 22.55
N THR A 74 2.81 -8.22 22.90
CA THR A 74 3.15 -7.64 24.20
C THR A 74 2.02 -7.82 25.23
N THR A 75 0.86 -8.34 24.80
CA THR A 75 -0.31 -8.65 25.64
C THR A 75 -0.35 -10.14 25.97
#